data_AF-A0A3D2UL50-F1
#
_entry.id   AF-A0A3D2UL50-F1
#
_cell.length_a   1.000
_cell.length_b   1.000
_cell.length_c   1.000
_cell.angle_alpha   90.00
_cell.angle_beta   90.00
_cell.angle_gamma   90.00
#
_symmetry.space_group_name_H-M   'P 1'
#
loop_
_entity.id
_entity.type
_entity.pdbx_description
1 polymer ?
#
loop_
_entity_poly.entity_id
_entity_poly.type
_entity_poly.pdbx_seq_one_letter_code
_entity_poly.pdbx_strand_id
1 'polypeptide(L)'
;MKKNVWRVFSLILIIGLILSACAPNVEEVPTEEPSAENAGEPVQVQGEYTISNDFVFTYYVENAVALIDMHGFVIRDEEWELPVDSQVLGYMTYDAETLSGTFDLNLPALPEGEFNDVDNNGAENQGVQIFAVGYSPNLYGGPYSVGDDRSLGWPTYLASIKADTENDDEVIGGKLIVWSP
;
A
#
# COMPACT_ATOMS: atom_id res chain seq x y z
N MET A 1 -29.88 -67.79 2.06
CA MET A 1 -30.08 -66.41 2.57
C MET A 1 -28.88 -65.89 3.37
N LYS A 2 -28.30 -66.61 4.35
CA LYS A 2 -27.15 -66.15 5.17
C LYS A 2 -25.86 -65.76 4.41
N LYS A 3 -25.49 -66.46 3.32
CA LYS A 3 -24.29 -66.15 2.53
C LYS A 3 -24.38 -64.84 1.73
N ASN A 4 -25.59 -64.45 1.31
CA ASN A 4 -25.79 -63.22 0.54
C ASN A 4 -25.79 -61.99 1.46
N VAL A 5 -26.33 -62.14 2.68
CA VAL A 5 -26.27 -61.10 3.72
C VAL A 5 -24.81 -60.84 4.13
N TRP A 6 -23.99 -61.88 4.29
CA TRP A 6 -22.56 -61.73 4.59
C TRP A 6 -21.81 -61.00 3.47
N ARG A 7 -22.07 -61.34 2.20
CA ARG A 7 -21.43 -60.68 1.05
C ARG A 7 -21.79 -59.20 0.94
N VAL A 8 -23.05 -58.85 1.21
CA VAL A 8 -23.49 -57.45 1.25
C VAL A 8 -22.84 -56.70 2.40
N PHE A 9 -22.72 -57.32 3.57
CA PHE A 9 -22.04 -56.71 4.72
C PHE A 9 -20.55 -56.47 4.46
N SER A 10 -19.86 -57.41 3.84
CA SER A 10 -18.46 -57.24 3.42
C SER A 10 -18.30 -56.14 2.38
N LEU A 11 -19.23 -56.00 1.43
CA LEU A 11 -19.18 -54.94 0.42
C LEU A 11 -19.37 -53.55 1.04
N ILE A 12 -20.30 -53.42 1.98
CA ILE A 12 -20.54 -52.15 2.71
C ILE A 12 -19.33 -51.78 3.56
N LEU A 13 -18.67 -52.75 4.20
CA LEU A 13 -17.46 -52.50 4.99
C LEU A 13 -16.30 -52.00 4.12
N ILE A 14 -16.12 -52.58 2.93
CA ILE A 14 -15.08 -52.18 1.98
C ILE A 14 -15.37 -50.78 1.42
N ILE A 15 -16.62 -50.47 1.10
CA ILE A 15 -17.03 -49.14 0.63
C ILE A 15 -16.83 -48.08 1.72
N GLY A 16 -17.12 -48.40 2.98
CA GLY A 16 -16.85 -47.52 4.13
C GLY A 16 -15.36 -47.23 4.33
N LEU A 17 -14.49 -48.24 4.14
CA LEU A 17 -13.04 -48.08 4.21
C LEU A 17 -12.47 -47.23 3.07
N ILE A 18 -13.03 -47.33 1.85
CA ILE A 18 -12.59 -46.53 0.70
C ILE A 18 -13.03 -45.06 0.85
N LEU A 19 -14.23 -44.80 1.36
CA LEU A 19 -14.73 -43.44 1.59
C LEU A 19 -13.96 -42.70 2.69
N SER A 20 -13.40 -43.41 3.68
CA SER A 20 -12.56 -42.81 4.72
C SER A 20 -11.15 -42.44 4.23
N ALA A 21 -10.70 -42.96 3.07
CA ALA A 21 -9.38 -42.69 2.50
C ALA A 21 -9.36 -41.46 1.56
N CYS A 22 -10.53 -40.89 1.25
CA CYS A 22 -10.67 -39.70 0.40
C CYS A 22 -11.07 -38.45 1.19
N ALA A 23 -10.89 -38.43 2.51
CA ALA A 23 -10.99 -37.19 3.26
C ALA A 23 -9.90 -36.24 2.72
N PRO A 24 -10.25 -35.01 2.28
CA PRO A 24 -9.24 -34.03 1.90
C PRO A 24 -8.34 -33.83 3.12
N ASN A 25 -7.04 -34.06 2.92
CA ASN A 25 -6.05 -33.67 3.89
C ASN A 25 -6.10 -32.15 3.90
N VAL A 26 -6.83 -31.58 4.85
CA VAL A 26 -6.75 -30.15 5.14
C VAL A 26 -5.37 -30.01 5.76
N GLU A 27 -4.37 -29.77 4.91
CA GLU A 27 -3.12 -29.19 5.37
C GLU A 27 -3.56 -27.90 6.06
N GLU A 28 -3.43 -27.87 7.38
CA GLU A 28 -3.44 -26.62 8.13
C GLU A 28 -2.31 -25.79 7.53
N VAL A 29 -2.67 -24.91 6.58
CA VAL A 29 -1.82 -23.79 6.22
C VAL A 29 -1.52 -23.13 7.56
N PRO A 30 -0.25 -23.06 7.99
CA PRO A 30 0.09 -22.36 9.20
C PRO A 30 -0.56 -20.99 9.08
N THR A 31 -1.54 -20.73 9.95
CA THR A 31 -1.96 -19.36 10.16
C THR A 31 -0.71 -18.73 10.76
N GLU A 32 0.01 -17.94 9.96
CA GLU A 32 1.02 -17.05 10.50
C GLU A 32 0.28 -16.21 11.54
N GLU A 33 0.42 -16.58 12.81
CA GLU A 33 0.13 -15.66 13.90
C GLU A 33 0.94 -14.41 13.58
N PRO A 34 0.35 -13.20 13.62
CA PRO A 34 1.07 -11.98 13.30
C PRO A 34 2.31 -11.94 14.19
N SER A 35 3.44 -12.20 13.56
CA SER A 35 4.73 -12.29 14.20
C SER A 35 4.99 -10.96 14.91
N ALA A 36 5.53 -11.02 16.12
CA ALA A 36 6.01 -9.84 16.84
C ALA A 36 7.27 -9.22 16.17
N GLU A 37 7.51 -9.47 14.88
CA GLU A 37 8.66 -9.01 14.10
C GLU A 37 8.63 -7.52 13.77
N ASN A 38 7.47 -6.85 13.83
CA ASN A 38 7.38 -5.39 13.62
C ASN A 38 7.64 -4.57 14.89
N ALA A 39 8.24 -5.17 15.93
CA ALA A 39 8.56 -4.47 17.18
C ALA A 39 9.69 -3.46 16.95
N GLY A 40 9.33 -2.25 16.50
CA GLY A 40 10.25 -1.14 16.26
C GLY A 40 10.11 -0.48 14.89
N GLU A 41 9.26 -1.00 14.01
CA GLU A 41 9.00 -0.38 12.71
C GLU A 41 8.07 0.85 12.83
N PRO A 42 8.21 1.85 11.95
CA PRO A 42 7.28 2.97 11.92
C PRO A 42 5.86 2.49 11.55
N VAL A 43 4.89 2.81 12.41
CA VAL A 43 3.46 2.56 12.15
C VAL A 43 2.70 3.84 11.77
N GLN A 44 3.37 4.98 11.88
CA GLN A 44 2.78 6.31 11.72
C GLN A 44 3.86 7.32 11.34
N VAL A 45 3.50 8.28 10.49
CA VAL A 45 4.31 9.45 10.21
C VAL A 45 3.55 10.70 10.63
N GLN A 46 4.16 11.45 11.53
CA GLN A 46 3.69 12.77 11.93
C GLN A 46 4.70 13.82 11.48
N GLY A 47 4.22 15.00 11.13
CA GLY A 47 5.10 16.08 10.75
C GLY A 47 4.46 17.44 10.84
N GLU A 48 5.31 18.45 10.74
CA GLU A 48 4.94 19.85 10.63
C GLU A 48 5.33 20.34 9.24
N TYR A 49 4.57 21.29 8.71
CA TYR A 49 4.85 21.88 7.40
C TYR A 49 4.60 23.38 7.40
N THR A 50 5.25 24.06 6.47
CA THR A 50 5.03 25.48 6.16
C THR A 50 4.86 25.63 4.66
N ILE A 51 3.98 26.52 4.23
CA ILE A 51 3.75 26.85 2.82
C ILE A 51 4.12 28.31 2.56
N SER A 52 4.51 28.60 1.33
CA SER A 52 4.80 29.98 0.89
C SER A 52 3.54 30.74 0.44
N ASN A 53 2.45 30.01 0.14
CA ASN A 53 1.18 30.53 -0.36
C ASN A 53 0.05 29.54 -0.02
N ASP A 54 -1.15 30.06 0.25
CA ASP A 54 -2.34 29.34 0.72
C ASP A 54 -3.34 28.92 -0.36
N PHE A 55 -2.96 29.00 -1.65
CA PHE A 55 -3.89 28.76 -2.75
C PHE A 55 -4.63 27.42 -2.63
N VAL A 56 -3.91 26.35 -2.29
CA VAL A 56 -4.51 25.01 -2.16
C VAL A 56 -5.60 24.97 -1.09
N PHE A 57 -5.40 25.62 0.05
CA PHE A 57 -6.37 25.69 1.14
C PHE A 57 -7.54 26.63 0.85
N THR A 58 -7.42 27.46 -0.19
CA THR A 58 -8.51 28.34 -0.65
C THR A 58 -9.40 27.64 -1.69
N TYR A 59 -8.81 26.80 -2.54
CA TYR A 59 -9.55 26.10 -3.60
C TYR A 59 -10.19 24.79 -3.14
N TYR A 60 -9.59 24.13 -2.15
CA TYR A 60 -10.00 22.79 -1.72
C TYR A 60 -10.59 22.80 -0.31
N VAL A 61 -11.73 22.12 -0.17
CA VAL A 61 -12.43 22.02 1.12
C VAL A 61 -11.86 20.87 1.94
N GLU A 62 -11.64 19.71 1.32
CA GLU A 62 -11.10 18.53 1.98
C GLU A 62 -9.60 18.42 1.70
N ASN A 63 -8.83 18.85 2.69
CA ASN A 63 -7.38 18.86 2.67
C ASN A 63 -6.87 17.61 3.38
N ALA A 64 -6.05 16.81 2.71
CA ALA A 64 -5.46 15.61 3.27
C ALA A 64 -3.98 15.48 2.87
N VAL A 65 -3.28 14.66 3.64
CA VAL A 65 -1.96 14.15 3.28
C VAL A 65 -2.14 12.72 2.75
N ALA A 66 -1.28 12.26 1.86
CA ALA A 66 -1.30 10.90 1.35
C ALA A 66 0.07 10.24 1.38
N LEU A 67 0.06 8.92 1.52
CA LEU A 67 1.16 8.06 1.08
C LEU A 67 1.05 7.90 -0.44
N ILE A 68 2.05 8.39 -1.17
CA ILE A 68 2.05 8.44 -2.64
C ILE A 68 3.15 7.51 -3.15
N ASP A 69 2.77 6.53 -3.97
CA ASP A 69 3.70 5.59 -4.60
C ASP A 69 4.61 6.31 -5.60
N MET A 70 5.90 6.02 -5.51
CA MET A 70 6.96 6.59 -6.34
C MET A 70 7.33 5.66 -7.50
N HIS A 71 6.57 4.62 -7.80
CA HIS A 71 6.84 3.71 -8.93
C HIS A 71 6.99 4.46 -10.25
N GLY A 72 6.08 5.39 -10.56
CA GLY A 72 6.17 6.25 -11.75
C GLY A 72 7.51 6.99 -11.85
N PHE A 73 8.08 7.43 -10.72
CA PHE A 73 9.43 8.00 -10.69
C PHE A 73 10.50 6.96 -11.03
N VAL A 74 10.45 5.77 -10.42
CA VAL A 74 11.45 4.72 -10.64
C VAL A 74 11.50 4.27 -12.10
N ILE A 75 10.33 4.07 -12.72
CA ILE A 75 10.24 3.64 -14.13
C ILE A 75 10.32 4.81 -15.11
N ARG A 76 10.36 6.06 -14.60
CA ARG A 76 10.37 7.31 -15.37
C ARG A 76 9.19 7.44 -16.31
N ASP A 77 7.99 7.12 -15.80
CA ASP A 77 6.72 7.23 -16.51
C ASP A 77 5.85 8.31 -15.84
N GLU A 78 5.78 9.47 -16.48
CA GLU A 78 4.94 10.60 -16.03
C GLU A 78 3.44 10.38 -16.26
N GLU A 79 3.07 9.41 -17.10
CA GLU A 79 1.67 9.07 -17.40
C GLU A 79 1.16 7.91 -16.54
N TRP A 80 2.03 7.29 -15.73
CA TRP A 80 1.64 6.21 -14.83
C TRP A 80 0.59 6.69 -13.82
N GLU A 81 -0.58 6.05 -13.82
CA GLU A 81 -1.67 6.42 -12.92
C GLU A 81 -1.48 5.77 -11.54
N LEU A 82 -1.46 6.59 -10.49
CA LEU A 82 -1.33 6.14 -9.10
C LEU A 82 -2.46 5.15 -8.75
N PRO A 83 -2.17 3.88 -8.43
CA PRO A 83 -3.19 2.89 -8.11
C PRO A 83 -3.96 3.27 -6.85
N VAL A 84 -5.28 3.16 -6.90
CA VAL A 84 -6.16 3.45 -5.75
C VAL A 84 -5.81 2.59 -4.53
N ASP A 85 -5.48 1.32 -4.76
CA ASP A 85 -5.16 0.37 -3.70
C ASP A 85 -3.87 0.78 -2.94
N SER A 86 -2.94 1.46 -3.60
CA SER A 86 -1.71 1.97 -2.98
C SER A 86 -1.91 3.24 -2.12
N GLN A 87 -3.09 3.87 -2.18
CA GLN A 87 -3.34 5.15 -1.52
C GLN A 87 -3.67 4.98 -0.04
N VAL A 88 -3.03 5.79 0.80
CA VAL A 88 -3.40 5.94 2.21
C VAL A 88 -3.53 7.42 2.52
N LEU A 89 -4.73 7.85 2.93
CA LEU A 89 -5.00 9.24 3.30
C LEU A 89 -4.82 9.45 4.81
N GLY A 90 -4.27 10.61 5.16
CA GLY A 90 -4.01 11.06 6.52
C GLY A 90 -4.62 12.44 6.79
N TYR A 91 -4.77 12.75 8.07
CA TYR A 91 -5.33 14.03 8.52
C TYR A 91 -4.27 15.12 8.52
N MET A 92 -4.70 16.36 8.23
CA MET A 92 -3.84 17.54 8.36
C MET A 92 -4.58 18.73 8.93
N THR A 93 -3.84 19.60 9.63
CA THR A 93 -4.31 20.88 10.16
C THR A 93 -3.71 22.01 9.34
N TYR A 94 -4.39 23.16 9.26
CA TYR A 94 -3.88 24.36 8.59
C TYR A 94 -4.18 25.62 9.42
N ASP A 95 -3.14 26.42 9.67
CA ASP A 95 -3.21 27.74 10.28
C ASP A 95 -2.92 28.81 9.21
N ALA A 96 -3.94 29.61 8.91
CA ALA A 96 -3.88 30.67 7.91
C ALA A 96 -3.09 31.92 8.36
N GLU A 97 -2.86 32.12 9.67
CA GLU A 97 -2.08 33.26 10.17
C GLU A 97 -0.58 33.02 9.99
N THR A 98 -0.14 31.77 10.16
CA THR A 98 1.28 31.39 10.10
C THR A 98 1.67 30.65 8.82
N LEU A 99 0.70 30.34 7.94
CA LEU A 99 0.89 29.54 6.73
C LEU A 99 1.59 28.20 7.03
N SER A 100 1.12 27.52 8.07
CA SER A 100 1.72 26.29 8.57
C SER A 100 0.68 25.30 9.05
N GLY A 101 1.10 24.08 9.35
CA GLY A 101 0.22 23.07 9.89
C GLY A 101 0.96 21.82 10.33
N THR A 102 0.18 20.83 10.73
CA THR A 102 0.65 19.51 11.11
C THR A 102 -0.08 18.45 10.30
N PHE A 103 0.51 17.28 10.15
CA PHE A 103 -0.16 16.13 9.57
C PHE A 103 0.10 14.86 10.39
N ASP A 104 -0.83 13.93 10.25
CA ASP A 104 -0.80 12.61 10.85
C ASP A 104 -1.26 11.57 9.82
N LEU A 105 -0.33 10.70 9.43
CA LEU A 105 -0.52 9.64 8.46
C LEU A 105 -0.21 8.29 9.11
N ASN A 106 -1.24 7.47 9.30
CA ASN A 106 -1.04 6.08 9.71
C ASN A 106 -0.46 5.29 8.54
N LEU A 107 0.51 4.42 8.81
CA LEU A 107 1.09 3.57 7.80
C LEU A 107 0.37 2.22 7.77
N PRO A 108 0.11 1.65 6.58
CA PRO A 108 -0.49 0.34 6.47
C PRO A 108 0.48 -0.72 7.00
N ALA A 109 -0.06 -1.79 7.59
CA ALA A 109 0.76 -2.92 8.02
C ALA A 109 1.45 -3.61 6.82
N LEU A 110 0.76 -3.63 5.68
CA LEU A 110 1.27 -4.09 4.40
C LEU A 110 0.84 -3.07 3.34
N PRO A 111 1.78 -2.32 2.72
CA PRO A 111 1.44 -1.42 1.64
C PRO A 111 1.14 -2.19 0.34
N GLU A 112 0.23 -1.64 -0.46
CA GLU A 112 -0.20 -2.17 -1.76
C GLU A 112 0.38 -1.36 -2.93
N GLY A 113 1.59 -0.80 -2.75
CA GLY A 113 2.33 -0.14 -3.83
C GLY A 113 3.10 -1.11 -4.71
N GLU A 114 3.65 -0.59 -5.79
CA GLU A 114 4.42 -1.37 -6.75
C GLU A 114 5.85 -1.64 -6.27
N PHE A 115 6.32 -2.84 -6.58
CA PHE A 115 7.66 -3.29 -6.23
C PHE A 115 8.68 -2.85 -7.28
N ASN A 116 9.82 -2.33 -6.80
CA ASN A 116 10.85 -1.72 -7.62
C ASN A 116 12.20 -2.41 -7.43
N ASP A 117 12.83 -2.84 -8.53
CA ASP A 117 14.24 -3.26 -8.53
C ASP A 117 15.14 -2.00 -8.53
N VAL A 118 15.70 -1.69 -7.37
CA VAL A 118 16.59 -0.54 -7.19
C VAL A 118 18.06 -0.90 -7.28
N ASP A 119 18.43 -2.19 -7.17
CA ASP A 119 19.83 -2.61 -7.23
C ASP A 119 20.30 -2.92 -8.66
N ASN A 120 19.35 -3.09 -9.59
CA ASN A 120 19.56 -3.25 -11.03
C ASN A 120 20.56 -4.37 -11.35
N ASN A 121 20.60 -5.42 -10.52
CA ASN A 121 21.58 -6.49 -10.65
C ASN A 121 21.14 -7.60 -11.64
N GLY A 122 19.91 -7.52 -12.16
CA GLY A 122 19.34 -8.47 -13.13
C GLY A 122 18.86 -9.79 -12.53
N ALA A 123 18.83 -9.93 -11.20
CA ALA A 123 18.21 -11.04 -10.50
C ALA A 123 16.74 -10.74 -10.21
N GLU A 124 15.89 -11.77 -10.34
CA GLU A 124 14.50 -11.68 -9.93
C GLU A 124 14.40 -11.72 -8.40
N ASN A 125 14.33 -10.54 -7.79
CA ASN A 125 13.98 -10.36 -6.38
C ASN A 125 12.70 -9.53 -6.30
N GLN A 126 12.02 -9.58 -5.15
CA GLN A 126 10.80 -8.81 -4.96
C GLN A 126 11.04 -7.30 -4.98
N GLY A 127 12.24 -6.80 -4.67
CA GLY A 127 12.53 -5.37 -4.65
C GLY A 127 11.90 -4.65 -3.45
N VAL A 128 11.70 -3.34 -3.58
CA VAL A 128 11.14 -2.49 -2.51
C VAL A 128 9.97 -1.65 -3.01
N GLN A 129 9.03 -1.33 -2.13
CA GLN A 129 8.01 -0.30 -2.40
C GLN A 129 8.51 1.04 -1.87
N ILE A 130 8.32 2.11 -2.63
CA ILE A 130 8.88 3.44 -2.35
C ILE A 130 7.77 4.46 -2.37
N PHE A 131 7.68 5.26 -1.30
CA PHE A 131 6.62 6.24 -1.14
C PHE A 131 7.16 7.61 -0.75
N ALA A 132 6.44 8.65 -1.16
CA ALA A 132 6.54 10.00 -0.62
C ALA A 132 5.29 10.31 0.22
N VAL A 133 5.44 11.22 1.18
CA VAL A 133 4.30 11.81 1.88
C VAL A 133 3.98 13.12 1.17
N GLY A 134 2.76 13.31 0.70
CA GLY A 134 2.40 14.53 -0.05
C GLY A 134 1.01 15.04 0.22
N TYR A 135 0.80 16.33 -0.02
CA TYR A 135 -0.51 16.93 0.00
C TYR A 135 -1.37 16.33 -1.13
N SER A 136 -2.54 15.82 -0.78
CA SER A 136 -3.49 15.21 -1.72
C SER A 136 -4.90 15.63 -1.28
N PRO A 137 -5.47 16.71 -1.86
CA PRO A 137 -6.84 17.07 -1.56
C PRO A 137 -7.79 15.99 -2.07
N ASN A 138 -8.86 15.75 -1.34
CA ASN A 138 -9.85 14.74 -1.68
C ASN A 138 -11.11 15.41 -2.23
N LEU A 139 -11.22 15.54 -3.55
CA LEU A 139 -12.38 16.20 -4.17
C LEU A 139 -13.59 15.27 -4.24
N TYR A 140 -13.36 13.96 -4.15
CA TYR A 140 -14.42 12.95 -4.16
C TYR A 140 -15.20 12.89 -2.83
N GLY A 141 -14.55 13.21 -1.71
CA GLY A 141 -15.15 13.15 -0.36
C GLY A 141 -15.29 11.73 0.20
N GLY A 142 -14.66 10.74 -0.43
CA GLY A 142 -14.65 9.34 -0.01
C GLY A 142 -13.38 8.96 0.76
N PRO A 143 -13.17 7.69 1.11
CA PRO A 143 -11.93 7.25 1.74
C PRO A 143 -10.73 7.17 0.78
N TYR A 144 -10.97 7.31 -0.54
CA TYR A 144 -9.97 7.17 -1.60
C TYR A 144 -10.05 8.35 -2.57
N SER A 145 -8.92 8.73 -3.16
CA SER A 145 -8.81 9.73 -4.21
C SER A 145 -9.09 9.06 -5.57
N VAL A 146 -10.34 9.13 -6.01
CA VAL A 146 -10.85 8.44 -7.21
C VAL A 146 -11.55 9.38 -8.18
N GLY A 147 -11.74 8.94 -9.42
CA GLY A 147 -12.51 9.71 -10.41
C GLY A 147 -11.75 10.94 -10.89
N ASP A 148 -12.18 12.13 -10.48
CA ASP A 148 -11.51 13.38 -10.88
C ASP A 148 -10.26 13.68 -10.02
N ASP A 149 -9.97 12.85 -9.01
CA ASP A 149 -8.78 12.94 -8.13
C ASP A 149 -7.59 12.08 -8.58
N ARG A 150 -7.65 11.52 -9.79
CA ARG A 150 -6.57 10.69 -10.32
C ARG A 150 -5.27 11.50 -10.42
N SER A 151 -4.18 10.88 -9.97
CA SER A 151 -2.83 11.43 -10.03
C SER A 151 -1.98 10.62 -10.99
N LEU A 152 -1.11 11.30 -11.74
CA LEU A 152 -0.20 10.69 -12.71
C LEU A 152 1.25 10.94 -12.29
N GLY A 153 2.15 10.02 -12.67
CA GLY A 153 3.59 10.12 -12.42
C GLY A 153 3.91 10.08 -10.94
N TRP A 154 4.59 11.12 -10.45
CA TRP A 154 5.01 11.27 -9.06
C TRP A 154 4.92 12.74 -8.61
N PRO A 155 4.83 13.03 -7.30
CA PRO A 155 4.71 14.39 -6.82
C PRO A 155 6.07 15.12 -6.90
N THR A 156 6.09 16.33 -7.45
CA THR A 156 7.29 17.19 -7.52
C THR A 156 7.22 18.43 -6.62
N TYR A 157 6.06 18.67 -6.02
CA TYR A 157 5.78 19.79 -5.12
C TYR A 157 4.78 19.37 -4.03
N LEU A 158 4.74 20.13 -2.92
CA LEU A 158 3.91 19.83 -1.74
C LEU A 158 4.08 18.38 -1.24
N ALA A 159 5.29 17.84 -1.36
CA ALA A 159 5.65 16.50 -0.96
C ALA A 159 6.90 16.51 -0.07
N SER A 160 7.15 15.38 0.58
CA SER A 160 8.29 15.17 1.46
C SER A 160 9.62 15.11 0.72
N ILE A 161 9.59 14.95 -0.60
CA ILE A 161 10.77 14.94 -1.47
C ILE A 161 11.12 16.35 -1.97
N LYS A 162 12.33 16.49 -2.48
CA LYS A 162 12.77 17.66 -3.25
C LYS A 162 13.15 17.19 -4.66
N ALA A 163 12.37 17.60 -5.65
CA ALA A 163 12.65 17.35 -7.06
C ALA A 163 13.50 18.48 -7.67
N ASP A 164 14.36 18.14 -8.62
CA ASP A 164 15.12 19.07 -9.46
C ASP A 164 14.44 19.25 -10.81
N THR A 165 13.66 20.32 -10.94
CA THR A 165 12.89 20.64 -12.15
C THR A 165 13.79 20.99 -13.34
N GLU A 166 15.08 21.26 -13.13
CA GLU A 166 16.04 21.52 -14.20
C GLU A 166 16.74 20.24 -14.70
N ASN A 167 16.44 19.09 -14.08
CA ASN A 167 17.03 17.80 -14.37
C ASN A 167 15.98 16.68 -14.28
N ASP A 168 14.99 16.72 -15.17
CA ASP A 168 13.96 15.68 -15.34
C ASP A 168 13.30 15.25 -14.01
N ASP A 169 12.99 16.26 -13.18
CA ASP A 169 12.34 16.12 -11.86
C ASP A 169 13.03 15.11 -10.93
N GLU A 170 14.37 15.03 -11.02
CA GLU A 170 15.19 14.12 -10.22
C GLU A 170 15.01 14.35 -8.72
N VAL A 171 14.86 13.27 -7.94
CA VAL A 171 14.78 13.37 -6.48
C VAL A 171 16.16 13.65 -5.88
N ILE A 172 16.43 14.92 -5.58
CA ILE A 172 17.72 15.40 -5.05
C ILE A 172 17.74 15.54 -3.53
N GLY A 173 16.64 15.25 -2.83
CA GLY A 173 16.59 15.28 -1.38
C GLY A 173 15.21 15.09 -0.79
N GLY A 174 15.08 15.42 0.50
CA GLY A 174 13.83 15.25 1.26
C GLY A 174 13.78 13.92 2.01
N LYS A 175 12.59 13.32 2.09
CA LYS A 175 12.32 12.06 2.80
C LYS A 175 11.44 11.15 1.94
N LEU A 176 11.81 9.88 1.92
CA LEU A 176 11.05 8.77 1.36
C LEU A 176 10.73 7.79 2.48
N ILE A 177 9.65 7.03 2.30
CA ILE A 177 9.35 5.84 3.09
C ILE A 177 9.58 4.65 2.17
N VAL A 178 10.38 3.69 2.63
CA VAL A 178 10.75 2.51 1.84
C VAL A 178 10.33 1.29 2.62
N TRP A 179 9.51 0.45 2.00
CA TRP A 179 9.15 -0.86 2.53
C TRP A 179 9.95 -1.93 1.81
N SER A 180 10.67 -2.72 2.60
CA SER A 180 11.33 -3.95 2.17
C SER A 180 10.61 -5.13 2.83
N PRO A 181 10.27 -6.18 2.08
CA PRO A 181 9.91 -7.47 2.66
C PRO A 181 11.09 -8.11 3.38
#